data_AF-A0A9N9NTC3-F1
#
_entry.id   AF-A0A9N9NTC3-F1
#
_cell.length_a   1.000
_cell.length_b   1.000
_cell.length_c   1.000
_cell.angle_alpha   90.00
_cell.angle_beta   90.00
_cell.angle_gamma   90.00
#
_symmetry.space_group_name_H-M   'P 1'
#
loop_
_entity.id
_entity.type
_entity.pdbx_description
1 polymer ?
#
loop_
_entity_poly.entity_id
_entity_poly.type
_entity_poly.pdbx_seq_one_letter_code
_entity_poly.pdbx_strand_id
1 'polypeptide(L)'
;MENNVIIEKAEDTSTSALIVDKDDWKWPCFDEWYDNYYGKMERRVKVESININPFVVIYPRGDKSYVEVSSPKLIEILRDILPNKKPFDDIDDDKPKVALKAQDLFLVMEKLKDAVDNMTDLESSIHLKRLVRFLEQEFKQTIKAREVMIAHKKVSYEMLWVFYTEKLE
;
A
#
# COMPACT_ATOMS: atom_id res chain seq x y z
N MET A 1 -12.65 -1.34 65.31
CA MET A 1 -12.37 -0.52 64.11
C MET A 1 -11.96 -1.49 63.01
N GLU A 2 -12.94 -1.97 62.27
CA GLU A 2 -12.77 -2.85 61.12
C GLU A 2 -13.35 -2.10 59.93
N ASN A 3 -12.50 -1.67 59.01
CA ASN A 3 -12.90 -0.92 57.83
C ASN A 3 -13.22 -1.90 56.71
N ASN A 4 -14.51 -2.17 56.50
CA ASN A 4 -15.02 -2.75 55.27
C ASN A 4 -15.09 -1.66 54.21
N VAL A 5 -14.15 -1.65 53.27
CA VAL A 5 -14.26 -0.83 52.05
C VAL A 5 -14.81 -1.73 50.94
N ILE A 6 -16.07 -1.50 50.61
CA ILE A 6 -16.73 -2.00 49.42
C ILE A 6 -16.21 -1.15 48.26
N ILE A 7 -15.48 -1.76 47.33
CA ILE A 7 -15.14 -1.13 46.05
C ILE A 7 -16.13 -1.67 45.03
N GLU A 8 -17.03 -0.78 44.61
CA GLU A 8 -17.97 -1.01 43.52
C GLU A 8 -17.20 -1.23 42.21
N LYS A 9 -17.67 -2.22 41.46
CA LYS A 9 -17.21 -2.59 40.13
C LYS A 9 -17.60 -1.47 39.15
N ALA A 10 -16.65 -0.95 38.38
CA ALA A 10 -16.95 -0.29 37.12
C ALA A 10 -16.80 -1.34 36.01
N GLU A 11 -17.91 -1.62 35.33
CA GLU A 11 -17.97 -2.43 34.13
C GLU A 11 -17.39 -1.68 32.92
N ASP A 12 -16.97 -2.49 31.95
CA ASP A 12 -16.76 -2.17 30.54
C ASP A 12 -15.58 -1.29 30.14
N THR A 13 -14.48 -1.97 29.84
CA THR A 13 -13.75 -1.67 28.60
C THR A 13 -13.27 -2.99 28.01
N SER A 14 -14.09 -3.53 27.10
CA SER A 14 -13.71 -4.65 26.25
C SER A 14 -12.58 -4.19 25.32
N THR A 15 -11.35 -4.36 25.77
CA THR A 15 -10.17 -4.28 24.91
C THR A 15 -10.28 -5.46 23.94
N SER A 16 -10.97 -5.24 22.83
CA SER A 16 -10.92 -6.12 21.67
C SER A 16 -9.49 -6.05 21.13
N ALA A 17 -8.63 -6.89 21.69
CA ALA A 17 -7.41 -7.29 21.04
C ALA A 17 -7.81 -7.80 19.66
N LEU A 18 -7.53 -7.02 18.62
CA LEU A 18 -7.63 -7.45 17.24
C LEU A 18 -6.68 -8.64 17.10
N ILE A 19 -7.26 -9.84 17.17
CA ILE A 19 -6.60 -11.08 16.80
C ILE A 19 -6.27 -10.92 15.32
N VAL A 20 -4.99 -10.66 15.05
CA VAL A 20 -4.43 -10.69 13.70
C VAL A 20 -4.61 -12.12 13.21
N ASP A 21 -5.54 -12.31 12.28
CA ASP A 21 -5.85 -13.63 11.74
C ASP A 21 -4.59 -14.19 11.07
N LYS A 22 -4.21 -15.40 11.50
CA LYS A 22 -2.97 -16.08 11.10
C LYS A 22 -2.98 -16.55 9.63
N ASP A 23 -3.88 -16.08 8.78
CA ASP A 23 -3.99 -16.54 7.39
C ASP A 23 -3.36 -15.59 6.35
N ASP A 24 -2.88 -14.42 6.79
CA ASP A 24 -2.24 -13.40 5.93
C ASP A 24 -0.84 -13.80 5.38
N TRP A 25 -0.33 -15.00 5.69
CA TRP A 25 1.01 -15.47 5.30
C TRP A 25 1.05 -16.70 4.38
N LYS A 26 -0.07 -17.12 3.77
CA LYS A 26 0.00 -18.20 2.77
C LYS A 26 0.75 -17.71 1.53
N TRP A 27 1.93 -18.29 1.29
CA TRP A 27 2.63 -18.16 0.01
C TRP A 27 1.68 -18.55 -1.14
N PRO A 28 1.61 -17.76 -2.23
CA PRO A 28 0.73 -18.12 -3.34
C PRO A 28 1.12 -19.50 -3.87
N CYS A 29 0.22 -20.47 -3.73
CA CYS A 29 0.39 -21.80 -4.30
C CYS A 29 0.21 -21.69 -5.82
N PHE A 30 1.16 -22.21 -6.59
CA PHE A 30 1.08 -22.28 -8.04
C PHE A 30 0.76 -23.71 -8.46
N ASP A 31 -0.16 -23.88 -9.41
CA ASP A 31 -0.26 -25.10 -10.17
C ASP A 31 0.66 -24.98 -11.39
N GLU A 32 1.62 -25.88 -11.50
CA GLU A 32 2.47 -26.03 -12.69
C GLU A 32 1.80 -27.01 -13.64
N TRP A 33 1.64 -26.60 -14.90
CA TRP A 33 1.11 -27.48 -15.93
C TRP A 33 1.84 -27.28 -17.24
N TYR A 34 2.01 -28.37 -17.99
CA TYR A 34 2.72 -28.36 -19.25
C TYR A 34 1.73 -28.05 -20.38
N ASP A 35 1.93 -26.91 -21.04
CA ASP A 35 1.14 -26.52 -22.20
C ASP A 35 1.70 -27.24 -23.44
N ASN A 36 1.02 -28.30 -23.87
CA ASN A 36 1.39 -29.09 -25.04
C ASN A 36 1.32 -28.29 -26.35
N TYR A 37 0.58 -27.18 -26.41
CA TYR A 37 0.40 -26.38 -27.63
C TYR A 37 1.60 -25.46 -27.87
N TYR A 38 2.15 -24.87 -26.80
CA TYR A 38 3.31 -23.99 -26.88
C TYR A 38 4.62 -24.63 -26.42
N GLY A 39 4.58 -25.90 -25.98
CA GLY A 39 5.77 -26.68 -25.58
C GLY A 39 6.50 -26.12 -24.36
N LYS A 40 5.79 -25.44 -23.44
CA LYS A 40 6.38 -24.75 -22.29
C LYS A 40 5.62 -25.05 -20.99
N MET A 41 6.33 -24.99 -19.86
CA MET A 41 5.72 -25.01 -18.53
C MET A 41 5.07 -23.65 -18.24
N GLU A 42 3.79 -23.65 -17.93
CA GLU A 42 3.10 -22.46 -17.42
C GLU A 42 2.85 -22.61 -15.92
N ARG A 43 3.01 -21.51 -15.18
CA ARG A 43 2.65 -21.42 -13.76
C ARG A 43 1.41 -20.55 -13.62
N ARG A 44 0.35 -21.07 -13.00
CA ARG A 44 -0.86 -20.28 -12.67
C ARG A 44 -1.09 -20.33 -11.17
N VAL A 45 -1.47 -19.19 -10.58
CA VAL A 45 -1.81 -19.11 -9.16
C VAL A 45 -3.08 -19.91 -8.93
N LYS A 46 -3.11 -20.75 -7.89
CA LYS A 46 -4.30 -21.47 -7.46
C LYS A 46 -5.21 -20.51 -6.70
N VAL A 47 -6.18 -19.93 -7.41
CA VAL A 47 -7.03 -18.86 -6.87
C VAL A 47 -8.29 -19.46 -6.22
N GLU A 48 -8.30 -19.55 -4.90
CA GLU A 48 -9.54 -19.57 -4.10
C GLU A 48 -9.61 -18.30 -3.25
N SER A 49 -10.02 -17.23 -3.90
CA SER A 49 -10.66 -16.00 -3.41
C SER A 49 -10.46 -14.97 -4.50
N ILE A 50 -11.53 -14.24 -4.83
CA ILE A 50 -11.57 -13.24 -5.89
C ILE A 50 -10.50 -12.17 -5.59
N ASN A 51 -9.30 -12.37 -6.14
CA ASN A 51 -8.15 -11.51 -5.94
C ASN A 51 -8.09 -10.56 -7.14
N ILE A 52 -9.00 -9.59 -7.16
CA ILE A 52 -8.85 -8.44 -8.05
C ILE A 52 -7.65 -7.67 -7.49
N ASN A 53 -6.47 -7.96 -8.02
CA ASN A 53 -5.25 -7.26 -7.61
C ASN A 53 -5.43 -5.77 -7.99
N PRO A 54 -5.47 -4.84 -7.03
CA PRO A 54 -5.88 -3.46 -7.31
C PRO A 54 -4.83 -2.66 -8.11
N PHE A 55 -3.60 -3.17 -8.17
CA PHE A 55 -2.49 -2.58 -8.91
C PHE A 55 -1.46 -3.64 -9.33
N VAL A 56 -0.65 -3.31 -10.34
CA VAL A 56 0.50 -4.08 -10.81
C VAL A 56 1.75 -3.21 -10.71
N VAL A 57 2.86 -3.80 -10.28
CA VAL A 57 4.14 -3.10 -10.15
C VAL A 57 5.01 -3.44 -11.36
N ILE A 58 5.55 -2.42 -12.02
CA ILE A 58 6.39 -2.55 -13.21
C ILE A 58 7.81 -2.09 -12.85
N TYR A 59 8.79 -2.96 -13.08
CA TYR A 59 10.21 -2.71 -12.88
C TYR A 59 10.92 -2.59 -14.24
N PRO A 60 10.89 -1.41 -14.88
CA PRO A 60 11.62 -1.19 -16.12
C PRO A 60 13.12 -1.30 -15.87
N ARG A 61 13.84 -1.89 -16.83
CA ARG A 61 15.26 -2.21 -16.68
C ARG A 61 16.11 -0.94 -16.62
N GLY A 62 16.67 -0.65 -15.44
CA GLY A 62 17.54 0.52 -15.22
C GLY A 62 16.79 1.82 -14.87
N ASP A 63 15.46 1.75 -14.74
CA ASP A 63 14.61 2.89 -14.45
C ASP A 63 13.88 2.72 -13.10
N LYS A 64 13.20 3.80 -12.66
CA LYS A 64 12.40 3.82 -11.43
C LYS A 64 11.17 2.91 -11.57
N SER A 65 10.76 2.29 -10.47
CA SER A 65 9.56 1.45 -10.43
C SER A 65 8.27 2.28 -10.62
N TYR A 66 7.30 1.67 -11.31
CA TYR A 66 5.98 2.23 -11.55
C TYR A 66 4.90 1.33 -10.94
N VAL A 67 3.81 1.93 -10.52
CA VAL A 67 2.61 1.26 -10.02
C VAL A 67 1.48 1.56 -11.01
N GLU A 68 1.06 0.55 -11.76
CA GLU A 68 -0.12 0.60 -12.62
C GLU A 68 -1.35 0.24 -11.79
N VAL A 69 -2.18 1.22 -11.51
CA VAL A 69 -3.42 1.06 -10.75
C VAL A 69 -4.56 0.82 -11.72
N SER A 70 -5.29 -0.28 -11.52
CA SER A 70 -6.46 -0.64 -12.34
C SER A 70 -7.77 -0.66 -11.56
N SER A 71 -7.71 -0.46 -10.24
CA SER A 71 -8.89 -0.38 -9.38
C SER A 71 -9.50 1.03 -9.46
N PRO A 72 -10.75 1.19 -9.95
CA PRO A 72 -11.39 2.50 -10.07
C PRO A 72 -11.45 3.25 -8.74
N LYS A 73 -11.81 2.55 -7.65
CA LYS A 73 -11.84 3.11 -6.29
C LYS A 73 -10.47 3.64 -5.85
N LEU A 74 -9.41 2.88 -6.13
CA LEU A 74 -8.05 3.30 -5.77
C LEU A 74 -7.59 4.49 -6.62
N ILE A 75 -8.03 4.58 -7.88
CA ILE A 75 -7.76 5.71 -8.76
C ILE A 75 -8.43 6.99 -8.23
N GLU A 76 -9.69 6.92 -7.80
CA GLU A 76 -10.39 8.06 -7.20
C GLU A 76 -9.66 8.59 -5.96
N ILE A 77 -9.29 7.70 -5.05
CA ILE A 77 -8.52 8.05 -3.84
C ILE A 77 -7.19 8.70 -4.19
N LEU A 78 -6.47 8.13 -5.17
CA LEU A 78 -5.17 8.66 -5.57
C LEU A 78 -5.31 10.00 -6.30
N ARG A 79 -6.40 10.23 -7.04
CA ARG A 79 -6.70 11.52 -7.67
C ARG A 79 -6.92 12.61 -6.62
N ASP A 80 -7.62 12.31 -5.52
CA ASP A 80 -7.82 13.26 -4.42
C ASP A 80 -6.50 13.63 -3.72
N ILE A 81 -5.58 12.67 -3.57
CA ILE A 81 -4.29 12.88 -2.90
C ILE A 81 -3.25 13.53 -3.83
N LEU A 82 -3.34 13.25 -5.13
CA LEU A 82 -2.41 13.70 -6.18
C LEU A 82 -3.16 14.38 -7.36
N PRO A 83 -3.87 15.49 -7.13
CA PRO A 83 -4.76 16.08 -8.14
C PRO A 83 -4.02 16.60 -9.38
N ASN A 84 -2.75 16.99 -9.24
CA ASN A 84 -2.00 17.68 -10.29
C ASN A 84 -1.17 16.75 -11.20
N LYS A 85 -1.38 15.44 -11.13
CA LYS A 85 -0.61 14.49 -11.92
C LYS A 85 -1.33 14.23 -13.25
N LYS A 86 -0.69 14.65 -14.34
CA LYS A 86 -1.03 14.32 -15.75
C LYS A 86 -1.59 12.91 -15.99
N PRO A 87 -1.07 11.82 -15.37
CA PRO A 87 -1.64 10.48 -15.58
C PRO A 87 -3.12 10.32 -15.20
N PHE A 88 -3.73 11.29 -14.51
CA PHE A 88 -5.18 11.30 -14.26
C PHE A 88 -6.02 11.99 -15.34
N ASP A 89 -5.39 12.79 -16.22
CA ASP A 89 -6.07 13.53 -17.29
C ASP A 89 -6.34 12.64 -18.52
N ASP A 90 -5.51 11.62 -18.74
CA ASP A 90 -5.55 10.70 -19.90
C ASP A 90 -6.25 9.36 -19.57
N ILE A 91 -7.12 9.33 -18.56
CA ILE A 91 -7.80 8.09 -18.16
C ILE A 91 -8.90 7.74 -19.16
N ASP A 92 -8.79 6.55 -19.75
CA ASP A 92 -9.87 5.94 -20.53
C ASP A 92 -11.00 5.49 -19.59
N ASP A 93 -12.19 6.08 -19.76
CA ASP A 93 -13.38 5.79 -18.96
C ASP A 93 -13.80 4.31 -19.04
N ASP A 94 -13.51 3.63 -20.15
CA ASP A 94 -13.88 2.22 -20.33
C ASP A 94 -12.96 1.27 -19.56
N LYS A 95 -11.69 1.66 -19.33
CA LYS A 95 -10.68 0.87 -18.60
C LYS A 95 -9.69 1.80 -17.88
N PRO A 96 -10.04 2.30 -16.69
CA PRO A 96 -9.20 3.27 -16.02
C PRO A 96 -7.92 2.58 -15.54
N LYS A 97 -6.80 2.95 -16.16
CA LYS A 97 -5.46 2.48 -15.83
C LYS A 97 -4.54 3.65 -15.66
N VAL A 98 -3.94 3.78 -14.48
CA VAL A 98 -3.07 4.90 -14.14
C VAL A 98 -1.70 4.37 -13.75
N ALA A 99 -0.67 4.73 -14.51
CA ALA A 99 0.70 4.41 -14.17
C ALA A 99 1.32 5.59 -13.38
N LEU A 100 1.63 5.35 -12.10
CA LEU A 100 2.27 6.32 -11.23
C LEU A 100 3.69 5.88 -10.89
N LYS A 101 4.61 6.83 -10.71
CA LYS A 101 5.94 6.52 -10.19
C LYS A 101 5.84 6.11 -8.73
N ALA A 102 6.48 5.02 -8.34
CA ALA A 102 6.48 4.56 -6.96
C ALA A 102 7.07 5.60 -5.99
N GLN A 103 8.04 6.40 -6.47
CA GLN A 103 8.63 7.50 -5.70
C GLN A 103 7.61 8.61 -5.39
N ASP A 104 6.75 8.95 -6.35
CA ASP A 104 5.73 9.99 -6.16
C ASP A 104 4.71 9.54 -5.11
N LEU A 105 4.34 8.25 -5.13
CA LEU A 105 3.47 7.63 -4.13
C LEU A 105 4.13 7.59 -2.74
N PHE A 106 5.45 7.35 -2.68
CA PHE A 106 6.20 7.37 -1.42
C PHE A 106 6.21 8.75 -0.77
N LEU A 107 6.32 9.82 -1.56
CA LEU A 107 6.30 11.20 -1.04
C LEU A 107 4.96 11.56 -0.37
N VAL A 108 3.86 10.95 -0.80
CA VAL A 108 2.53 11.13 -0.20
C VAL A 108 2.14 9.99 0.75
N MET A 109 3.09 9.15 1.16
CA MET A 109 2.82 7.97 2.00
C MET A 109 2.11 8.31 3.31
N GLU A 110 2.43 9.43 3.97
CA GLU A 110 1.74 9.87 5.19
C GLU A 110 0.26 10.19 4.90
N LYS A 111 -0.03 10.93 3.80
CA LYS A 111 -1.41 11.22 3.39
C LYS A 111 -2.18 9.95 3.03
N LEU A 112 -1.52 8.96 2.42
CA LEU A 112 -2.13 7.66 2.12
C LEU A 112 -2.50 6.92 3.42
N LYS A 113 -1.66 6.97 4.44
CA LYS A 113 -1.95 6.38 5.77
C LYS A 113 -3.12 7.09 6.44
N ASP A 114 -3.13 8.42 6.43
CA ASP A 114 -4.25 9.21 6.97
C ASP A 114 -5.56 8.88 6.24
N ALA A 115 -5.52 8.68 4.92
CA ALA A 115 -6.68 8.29 4.13
C ALA A 115 -7.19 6.88 4.48
N VAL A 116 -6.29 5.94 4.82
CA VAL A 116 -6.68 4.60 5.31
C VAL A 116 -7.49 4.69 6.60
N ASP A 117 -7.06 5.53 7.54
CA ASP A 117 -7.67 5.63 8.86
C ASP A 117 -9.03 6.33 8.84
N ASN A 118 -9.25 7.22 7.87
CA ASN A 118 -10.50 7.95 7.69
C ASN A 118 -11.53 7.24 6.78
N MET A 119 -11.18 6.09 6.18
CA MET A 119 -12.06 5.38 5.25
C MET A 119 -13.08 4.49 5.97
N THR A 120 -14.34 4.60 5.55
CA THR A 120 -15.45 3.74 5.98
C THR A 120 -15.68 2.54 5.06
N ASP A 121 -15.30 2.63 3.77
CA ASP A 121 -15.43 1.52 2.81
C ASP A 121 -14.33 0.48 3.03
N LEU A 122 -14.75 -0.75 3.36
CA LEU A 122 -13.85 -1.86 3.68
C LEU A 122 -12.97 -2.24 2.49
N GLU A 123 -13.53 -2.28 1.28
CA GLU A 123 -12.82 -2.68 0.06
C GLU A 123 -11.74 -1.66 -0.31
N SER A 124 -12.09 -0.37 -0.32
CA SER A 124 -11.16 0.73 -0.53
C SER A 124 -10.04 0.75 0.52
N SER A 125 -10.39 0.54 1.79
CA SER A 125 -9.43 0.44 2.88
C SER A 125 -8.45 -0.71 2.66
N ILE A 126 -8.93 -1.89 2.22
CA ILE A 126 -8.07 -3.04 1.92
C ILE A 126 -7.14 -2.73 0.74
N HIS A 127 -7.65 -2.15 -0.35
CA HIS A 127 -6.84 -1.80 -1.52
C HIS A 127 -5.76 -0.79 -1.20
N LEU A 128 -6.10 0.26 -0.45
CA LEU A 128 -5.16 1.29 -0.04
C LEU A 128 -4.14 0.74 0.97
N LYS A 129 -4.56 -0.08 1.95
CA LYS A 129 -3.64 -0.76 2.88
C LYS A 129 -2.63 -1.64 2.14
N ARG A 130 -3.07 -2.37 1.12
CA ARG A 130 -2.16 -3.16 0.27
C ARG A 130 -1.15 -2.28 -0.44
N LEU A 131 -1.57 -1.13 -0.99
CA LEU A 131 -0.68 -0.17 -1.64
C LEU A 131 0.35 0.41 -0.66
N VAL A 132 -0.10 0.84 0.53
CA VAL A 132 0.78 1.37 1.58
C VAL A 132 1.80 0.32 2.02
N ARG A 133 1.36 -0.92 2.28
CA ARG A 133 2.27 -2.03 2.65
C ARG A 133 3.32 -2.29 1.56
N PHE A 134 2.93 -2.24 0.29
CA PHE A 134 3.86 -2.37 -0.82
C PHE A 134 4.92 -1.24 -0.79
N LEU A 135 4.49 0.01 -0.64
CA LEU A 135 5.42 1.15 -0.59
C LEU A 135 6.39 1.07 0.60
N GLU A 136 5.91 0.65 1.78
CA GLU A 136 6.76 0.44 2.95
C GLU A 136 7.84 -0.62 2.73
N GLN A 137 7.49 -1.69 1.99
CA GLN A 137 8.43 -2.76 1.67
C GLN A 137 9.45 -2.29 0.62
N GLU A 138 8.98 -1.72 -0.48
CA GLU A 138 9.81 -1.21 -1.59
C GLU A 138 10.82 -0.17 -1.09
N PHE A 139 10.36 0.77 -0.26
CA PHE A 139 11.18 1.87 0.26
C PHE A 139 11.72 1.64 1.67
N LYS A 140 11.74 0.39 2.16
CA LYS A 140 12.22 0.07 3.53
C LYS A 140 13.61 0.62 3.82
N GLN A 141 14.53 0.52 2.85
CA GLN A 141 15.88 1.04 3.01
C GLN A 141 15.90 2.58 3.02
N THR A 142 15.07 3.21 2.19
CA THR A 142 14.89 4.66 2.15
C THR A 142 14.32 5.19 3.46
N ILE A 143 13.33 4.51 4.05
CA ILE A 143 12.77 4.87 5.36
C ILE A 143 13.85 4.84 6.45
N LYS A 144 14.62 3.75 6.52
CA LYS A 144 15.74 3.64 7.47
C LYS A 144 16.80 4.71 7.24
N ALA A 145 17.15 4.96 5.98
CA ALA A 145 18.11 6.02 5.64
C ALA A 145 17.58 7.39 6.08
N ARG A 146 16.29 7.68 5.89
CA ARG A 146 15.64 8.91 6.33
C ARG A 146 15.73 9.08 7.85
N GLU A 147 15.45 8.03 8.63
CA GLU A 147 15.57 8.06 10.09
C GLU A 147 17.00 8.40 10.54
N VAL A 148 17.99 7.74 9.94
CA VAL A 148 19.42 7.99 10.20
C VAL A 148 19.79 9.44 9.84
N MET A 149 19.31 9.94 8.71
CA MET A 149 19.57 11.32 8.28
C MET A 149 18.99 12.35 9.25
N ILE A 150 17.77 12.14 9.74
CA ILE A 150 17.13 13.00 10.74
C ILE A 150 17.96 12.99 12.04
N ALA A 151 18.38 11.81 12.50
CA ALA A 151 19.17 11.67 13.71
C ALA A 151 20.54 12.38 13.61
N HIS A 152 21.21 12.24 12.47
CA HIS A 152 22.57 12.77 12.27
C HIS A 152 22.61 14.17 11.65
N LYS A 153 21.47 14.74 11.24
CA LYS A 153 21.35 16.01 10.50
C LYS A 153 22.24 16.08 9.25
N LYS A 154 22.44 14.95 8.58
CA LYS A 154 23.26 14.82 7.36
C LYS A 154 22.43 14.17 6.26
N VAL A 155 22.55 14.69 5.05
CA VAL A 155 21.79 14.24 3.87
C VAL A 155 22.76 13.68 2.83
N SER A 156 22.50 12.46 2.35
CA SER A 156 23.22 11.91 1.20
C SER A 156 22.60 12.40 -0.11
N TYR A 157 23.41 12.51 -1.16
CA TYR A 157 22.95 12.95 -2.48
C TYR A 157 21.80 12.09 -3.02
N GLU A 158 21.91 10.76 -2.86
CA GLU A 158 20.90 9.77 -3.25
C GLU A 158 19.55 9.92 -2.52
N MET A 159 19.49 10.70 -1.44
CA MET A 159 18.28 10.91 -0.64
C MET A 159 17.65 12.28 -0.86
N LEU A 160 18.25 13.14 -1.69
CA LEU A 160 17.72 14.48 -1.97
C LEU A 160 16.31 14.44 -2.56
N TRP A 161 15.99 13.40 -3.34
CA TRP A 161 14.67 13.24 -3.95
C TRP A 161 13.55 13.06 -2.91
N VAL A 162 13.85 12.57 -1.70
CA VAL A 162 12.85 12.40 -0.62
C VAL A 162 12.32 13.75 -0.12
N PHE A 163 13.04 14.84 -0.37
CA PHE A 163 12.62 16.20 -0.04
C PHE A 163 11.97 16.93 -1.21
N TYR A 164 12.00 16.35 -2.41
CA TYR A 164 11.39 16.94 -3.58
C TYR A 164 9.89 16.64 -3.58
N THR A 165 9.12 17.43 -2.85
CA THR A 165 7.70 17.56 -3.17
C THR A 165 7.62 18.54 -4.33
N GLU A 166 7.37 18.04 -5.55
CA GLU A 166 6.79 18.91 -6.58
C GLU A 166 5.63 19.64 -5.91
N LYS A 167 5.63 20.97 -5.97
CA LYS A 167 4.54 21.79 -5.41
C LYS A 167 3.23 21.26 -6.01
N LEU A 168 2.49 20.51 -5.20
CA LEU A 168 1.09 20.14 -5.44
C LEU A 168 0.23 21.38 -5.18
N GLU A 169 0.57 22.51 -5.83
CA GLU A 169 -0.17 23.78 -5.80
C GLU A 169 -1.37 23.72 -6.75
#